data_AF-A0A6I1AS39-F1
#
_entry.id   AF-A0A6I1AS39-F1
#
_cell.length_a   1.000
_cell.length_b   1.000
_cell.length_c   1.000
_cell.angle_alpha   90.00
_cell.angle_beta   90.00
_cell.angle_gamma   90.00
#
_symmetry.space_group_name_H-M   'P 1'
#
loop_
_entity.id
_entity.type
_entity.pdbx_description
1 polymer ?
#
loop_
_entity_poly.entity_id
_entity_poly.type
_entity_poly.pdbx_seq_one_letter_code
_entity_poly.pdbx_strand_id
1 'polypeptide(L)'
;MTQKFYTKWQAATLADAGCSVSREYRRFQTALIHELTRYATASGAKVVSSLKGHYDTSCFIERNGRFVYISHSSTFSRTGSGVKIELDSFLIRTASHAKDYTGGSNRYCRLEELSVMIDRLLNR
;
A
#
# COMPACT_ATOMS: atom_id res chain seq x y z
N MET A 1 -10.63 6.86 8.49
CA MET A 1 -10.05 5.51 8.48
C MET A 1 -11.17 4.50 8.29
N THR A 2 -11.05 3.54 7.37
CA THR A 2 -12.08 2.50 7.24
C THR A 2 -11.86 1.44 8.32
N GLN A 3 -12.49 1.62 9.50
CA GLN A 3 -12.40 0.69 10.64
C GLN A 3 -12.61 -0.78 10.20
N LYS A 4 -13.50 -1.01 9.24
CA LYS A 4 -13.81 -2.34 8.68
C LYS A 4 -12.65 -2.99 7.92
N PHE A 5 -11.79 -2.21 7.25
CA PHE A 5 -10.63 -2.75 6.54
C PHE A 5 -9.56 -3.17 7.54
N TYR A 6 -9.25 -2.27 8.49
CA TYR A 6 -8.25 -2.53 9.52
C TYR A 6 -8.61 -3.77 10.35
N THR A 7 -9.82 -3.84 10.89
CA THR A 7 -10.23 -5.00 11.73
C THR A 7 -10.24 -6.33 10.97
N LYS A 8 -10.48 -6.30 9.66
CA LYS A 8 -10.51 -7.52 8.84
C LYS A 8 -9.11 -8.05 8.53
N TRP A 9 -8.16 -7.16 8.26
CA TRP A 9 -6.87 -7.54 7.69
C TRP A 9 -5.71 -7.43 8.66
N GLN A 10 -5.79 -6.59 9.69
CA GLN A 10 -4.73 -6.48 10.68
C GLN A 10 -4.52 -7.82 11.39
N ALA A 11 -3.27 -8.30 11.39
CA ALA A 11 -2.87 -9.58 11.97
C ALA A 11 -3.57 -10.82 11.35
N ALA A 12 -4.26 -10.66 10.22
CA ALA A 12 -4.79 -11.79 9.49
C ALA A 12 -3.64 -12.64 8.95
N THR A 13 -3.74 -13.97 9.09
CA THR A 13 -2.82 -14.92 8.45
C THR A 13 -3.50 -15.48 7.22
N LEU A 14 -2.96 -15.17 6.04
CA LEU A 14 -3.49 -15.61 4.75
C LEU A 14 -2.71 -16.82 4.25
N ALA A 15 -3.33 -17.66 3.42
CA ALA A 15 -2.63 -18.82 2.86
C ALA A 15 -1.37 -18.42 2.07
N ASP A 16 -0.25 -19.10 2.32
CA ASP A 16 0.96 -19.03 1.47
C ASP A 16 0.82 -20.05 0.32
N ALA A 17 0.97 -19.58 -0.92
CA ALA A 17 0.97 -20.43 -2.12
C ALA A 17 2.38 -20.60 -2.74
N GLY A 18 3.44 -20.44 -1.93
CA GLY A 18 4.82 -20.66 -2.34
C GLY A 18 5.28 -19.64 -3.38
N CYS A 19 5.63 -20.10 -4.58
CA CYS A 19 6.04 -19.24 -5.71
C CYS A 19 4.89 -18.45 -6.33
N SER A 20 3.65 -18.67 -5.87
CA SER A 20 2.45 -17.97 -6.33
C SER A 20 1.80 -17.20 -5.18
N VAL A 21 0.87 -16.32 -5.53
CA VAL A 21 0.06 -15.59 -4.55
C VAL A 21 -1.29 -16.29 -4.39
N SER A 22 -1.67 -16.59 -3.15
CA SER A 22 -2.95 -17.23 -2.86
C SER A 22 -4.15 -16.36 -3.26
N ARG A 23 -5.30 -16.99 -3.46
CA ARG A 23 -6.55 -16.27 -3.79
C ARG A 23 -6.93 -15.27 -2.70
N GLU A 24 -6.67 -15.62 -1.43
CA GLU A 24 -6.94 -14.77 -0.27
C GLU A 24 -6.04 -13.54 -0.27
N TYR A 25 -4.75 -13.73 -0.51
CA TYR A 25 -3.81 -12.62 -0.60
C TYR A 25 -4.16 -11.69 -1.77
N ARG A 26 -4.54 -12.24 -2.94
CA ARG A 26 -5.03 -11.40 -4.07
C ARG A 26 -6.26 -10.57 -3.72
N ARG A 27 -7.17 -11.09 -2.87
CA ARG A 27 -8.31 -10.33 -2.35
C ARG A 27 -7.84 -9.20 -1.44
N PHE A 28 -6.86 -9.45 -0.57
CA PHE A 28 -6.22 -8.42 0.24
C PHE A 28 -5.60 -7.32 -0.63
N GLN A 29 -4.77 -7.66 -1.61
CA GLN A 29 -4.13 -6.68 -2.52
C GLN A 29 -5.16 -5.80 -3.23
N THR A 30 -6.27 -6.41 -3.67
CA THR A 30 -7.36 -5.68 -4.32
C THR A 30 -8.08 -4.76 -3.36
N ALA A 31 -8.39 -5.22 -2.14
CA ALA A 31 -9.00 -4.41 -1.10
C ALA A 31 -8.08 -3.25 -0.66
N LEU A 32 -6.78 -3.49 -0.58
CA LEU A 32 -5.79 -2.48 -0.22
C LEU A 32 -5.72 -1.36 -1.26
N ILE A 33 -5.65 -1.71 -2.55
CA ILE A 33 -5.67 -0.69 -3.62
C ILE A 33 -6.97 0.12 -3.56
N HIS A 34 -8.12 -0.52 -3.31
CA HIS A 34 -9.37 0.23 -3.13
C HIS A 34 -9.32 1.21 -1.94
N GLU A 35 -8.69 0.83 -0.82
CA GLU A 35 -8.50 1.74 0.32
C GLU A 35 -7.55 2.90 -0.03
N LEU A 36 -6.43 2.62 -0.69
CA LEU A 36 -5.48 3.64 -1.13
C LEU A 36 -6.12 4.60 -2.14
N THR A 37 -6.96 4.10 -3.05
CA THR A 37 -7.75 4.94 -3.95
C THR A 37 -8.70 5.85 -3.19
N ARG A 38 -9.38 5.34 -2.14
CA ARG A 38 -10.21 6.21 -1.28
C ARG A 38 -9.40 7.33 -0.62
N TYR A 39 -8.23 7.01 -0.08
CA TYR A 39 -7.36 8.01 0.54
C TYR A 39 -6.85 9.03 -0.49
N ALA A 40 -6.46 8.58 -1.68
CA ALA A 40 -6.08 9.47 -2.77
C ALA A 40 -7.23 10.43 -3.14
N THR A 41 -8.43 9.89 -3.37
CA THR A 41 -9.61 10.70 -3.72
C THR A 41 -9.96 11.71 -2.62
N ALA A 42 -9.87 11.33 -1.35
CA ALA A 42 -10.11 12.23 -0.23
C ALA A 42 -9.09 13.38 -0.16
N SER A 43 -7.87 13.16 -0.64
CA SER A 43 -6.83 14.18 -0.78
C SER A 43 -6.88 14.94 -2.12
N GLY A 44 -7.92 14.75 -2.94
CA GLY A 44 -8.02 15.36 -4.28
C GLY A 44 -6.96 14.86 -5.26
N ALA A 45 -6.41 13.68 -5.00
CA ALA A 45 -5.41 13.01 -5.82
C ALA A 45 -6.01 11.79 -6.54
N LYS A 46 -5.28 11.24 -7.51
CA LYS A 46 -5.68 10.01 -8.22
C LYS A 46 -4.59 8.95 -8.17
N VAL A 47 -4.99 7.70 -8.08
CA VAL A 47 -4.06 6.57 -8.28
C VAL A 47 -3.79 6.44 -9.78
N VAL A 48 -2.54 6.61 -10.21
CA VAL A 48 -2.14 6.61 -11.62
C VAL A 48 -1.60 5.26 -12.07
N SER A 49 -1.03 4.48 -11.15
CA SER A 49 -0.57 3.14 -11.43
C SER A 49 -0.61 2.30 -10.14
N SER A 50 -0.87 1.01 -10.29
CA SER A 50 -0.85 0.05 -9.19
C SER A 50 -0.20 -1.25 -9.66
N LEU A 51 0.54 -1.88 -8.76
CA LEU A 51 1.26 -3.12 -9.02
C LEU A 51 0.96 -4.11 -7.90
N LYS A 52 0.54 -5.32 -8.29
CA LYS A 52 0.35 -6.46 -7.39
C LYS A 52 1.49 -7.45 -7.64
N GLY A 53 2.48 -7.44 -6.76
CA GLY A 53 3.64 -8.32 -6.80
C GLY A 53 3.40 -9.63 -6.03
N HIS A 54 4.48 -10.39 -5.84
CA HIS A 54 4.48 -11.57 -4.98
C HIS A 54 4.57 -11.13 -3.52
N TYR A 55 3.45 -11.19 -2.81
CA TYR A 55 3.31 -10.64 -1.45
C TYR A 55 3.64 -9.15 -1.30
N ASP A 56 3.63 -8.41 -2.41
CA ASP A 56 3.85 -6.97 -2.45
C ASP A 56 2.66 -6.26 -3.11
N THR A 57 2.33 -5.08 -2.65
CA THR A 57 1.33 -4.19 -3.27
C THR A 57 1.87 -2.78 -3.26
N SER A 58 1.94 -2.15 -4.42
CA SER A 58 2.35 -0.75 -4.52
C SER A 58 1.48 0.04 -5.45
N CYS A 59 1.46 1.37 -5.26
CA CYS A 59 0.78 2.28 -6.15
C CYS A 59 1.44 3.64 -6.18
N PHE A 60 1.20 4.36 -7.27
CA PHE A 60 1.54 5.77 -7.41
C PHE A 60 0.27 6.60 -7.34
N ILE A 61 0.33 7.67 -6.55
CA ILE A 61 -0.72 8.68 -6.41
C ILE A 61 -0.19 9.98 -7.02
N GLU A 62 -1.02 10.66 -7.80
CA GLU A 62 -0.70 11.92 -8.45
C GLU A 62 -1.70 13.02 -8.07
N ARG A 63 -1.18 14.22 -7.82
CA ARG A 63 -1.95 15.46 -7.65
C ARG A 63 -1.16 16.63 -8.21
N ASN A 64 -1.73 17.35 -9.18
CA ASN A 64 -1.15 18.55 -9.79
C ASN A 64 0.30 18.36 -10.28
N GLY A 65 0.61 17.23 -10.92
CA GLY A 65 1.93 16.89 -11.43
C GLY A 65 2.94 16.41 -10.38
N ARG A 66 2.53 16.26 -9.11
CA ARG A 66 3.35 15.70 -8.04
C ARG A 66 2.96 14.26 -7.78
N PHE A 67 3.94 13.40 -7.56
CA PHE A 67 3.73 11.97 -7.36
C PHE A 67 4.19 11.49 -5.99
N VAL A 68 3.44 10.56 -5.43
CA VAL A 68 3.78 9.82 -4.21
C VAL A 68 3.71 8.34 -4.51
N TYR A 69 4.76 7.62 -4.11
CA TYR A 69 4.82 6.17 -4.17
C TYR A 69 4.49 5.58 -2.79
N ILE A 70 3.60 4.59 -2.78
CA ILE A 70 3.26 3.80 -1.59
C ILE A 70 3.52 2.34 -1.89
N SER A 71 4.11 1.62 -0.94
CA SER A 71 4.30 0.17 -1.01
C SER A 71 3.99 -0.50 0.32
N HIS A 72 3.42 -1.69 0.23
CA HIS A 72 3.20 -2.62 1.32
C HIS A 72 3.79 -3.97 0.92
N SER A 73 4.60 -4.54 1.79
CA SER A 73 5.23 -5.84 1.59
C SER A 73 4.93 -6.74 2.77
N SER A 74 4.55 -7.99 2.48
CA SER A 74 4.44 -9.06 3.48
C SER A 74 5.41 -10.21 3.20
N THR A 75 6.42 -9.97 2.35
CA THR A 75 7.42 -10.97 1.97
C THR A 75 8.21 -11.49 3.18
N PHE A 76 8.53 -10.61 4.13
CA PHE A 76 9.21 -11.00 5.38
C PHE A 76 8.26 -11.55 6.45
N SER A 77 6.95 -11.46 6.24
CA SER A 77 5.91 -11.92 7.17
C SER A 77 5.38 -13.31 6.82
N ARG A 78 6.10 -14.04 5.95
CA ARG A 78 5.84 -15.44 5.60
C ARG A 78 6.34 -16.35 6.70
N THR A 79 5.47 -17.23 7.18
CA THR A 79 5.75 -18.24 8.19
C THR A 79 5.27 -19.60 7.69
N GLY A 80 5.59 -20.68 8.41
CA GLY A 80 5.04 -22.00 8.12
C GLY A 80 3.50 -22.08 8.22
N SER A 81 2.86 -21.09 8.85
CA SER A 81 1.40 -20.99 8.99
C SER A 81 0.72 -20.09 7.94
N GLY A 82 1.48 -19.39 7.09
CA GLY A 82 0.94 -18.53 6.04
C GLY A 82 1.66 -17.19 5.94
N VAL A 83 0.96 -16.17 5.45
CA VAL A 83 1.46 -14.81 5.31
C VAL A 83 0.69 -13.89 6.23
N LYS A 84 1.36 -13.36 7.25
CA LYS A 84 0.77 -12.44 8.21
C LYS A 84 0.70 -11.03 7.60
N ILE A 85 -0.46 -10.40 7.71
CA ILE A 85 -0.68 -9.03 7.25
C ILE A 85 -0.44 -8.04 8.37
N GLU A 86 0.45 -7.08 8.10
CA GLU A 86 0.86 -6.03 9.04
C GLU A 86 0.60 -4.66 8.40
N LEU A 87 -0.29 -3.85 9.00
CA LEU A 87 -0.73 -2.56 8.44
C LEU A 87 -0.03 -1.36 9.09
N ASP A 88 1.09 -1.59 9.77
CA ASP A 88 1.88 -0.59 10.50
C ASP A 88 3.14 -0.14 9.74
N SER A 89 3.48 -0.79 8.63
CA SER A 89 4.77 -0.66 7.95
C SER A 89 4.64 -0.34 6.45
N PHE A 90 3.80 0.63 6.11
CA PHE A 90 3.70 1.12 4.73
C PHE A 90 4.88 2.00 4.38
N LEU A 91 5.60 1.65 3.32
CA LEU A 91 6.58 2.54 2.70
C LEU A 91 5.85 3.65 1.96
N ILE A 92 6.23 4.91 2.19
CA ILE A 92 5.75 6.07 1.46
C ILE A 92 6.90 7.06 1.16
N ARG A 93 6.94 7.59 -0.07
CA ARG A 93 7.93 8.59 -0.49
C ARG A 93 7.45 9.42 -1.69
N THR A 94 8.13 10.52 -1.95
CA THR A 94 7.92 11.30 -3.19
C THR A 94 8.43 10.53 -4.40
N ALA A 95 7.86 10.80 -5.56
CA ALA A 95 8.26 10.26 -6.85
C ALA A 95 8.21 11.37 -7.91
N SER A 96 9.01 11.25 -8.96
CA SER A 96 9.00 12.19 -10.09
C SER A 96 7.94 11.87 -11.14
N HIS A 97 7.56 10.60 -11.28
CA HIS A 97 6.54 10.14 -12.23
C HIS A 97 5.93 8.78 -11.82
N ALA A 98 4.89 8.32 -12.52
CA ALA A 98 4.09 7.12 -12.24
C ALA A 98 4.82 5.75 -12.36
N LYS A 99 6.15 5.76 -12.49
CA LYS A 99 7.03 4.58 -12.62
C LYS A 99 8.39 4.81 -11.94
N ASP A 100 8.50 5.85 -11.13
CA ASP A 100 9.73 6.16 -10.41
C ASP A 100 9.80 5.34 -9.11
N TYR A 101 10.48 4.19 -9.19
CA TYR A 101 10.72 3.32 -8.05
C TYR A 101 12.01 3.69 -7.29
N THR A 102 12.68 4.77 -7.65
CA THR A 102 13.87 5.27 -6.94
C THR A 102 13.52 6.38 -5.98
N GLY A 103 12.61 7.28 -6.39
CA GLY A 103 11.92 8.25 -5.54
C GLY A 103 12.81 9.09 -4.62
N GLY A 104 12.16 9.78 -3.69
CA GLY A 104 12.83 10.43 -2.57
C GLY A 104 13.12 9.47 -1.41
N SER A 105 13.45 10.04 -0.24
CA SER A 105 13.75 9.26 0.96
C SER A 105 12.57 8.37 1.40
N ASN A 106 12.88 7.11 1.68
CA ASN A 106 11.95 6.14 2.24
C ASN A 106 11.43 6.61 3.61
N ARG A 107 10.12 6.52 3.82
CA ARG A 107 9.47 6.70 5.12
C ARG A 107 8.52 5.55 5.36
N TYR A 108 8.37 5.14 6.61
CA TYR A 108 7.41 4.12 6.98
C TYR A 108 6.33 4.74 7.85
N CYS A 109 5.08 4.41 7.59
CA CYS A 109 3.95 4.86 8.38
C CYS A 109 2.87 3.79 8.51
N ARG A 110 2.01 3.98 9.50
CA ARG A 110 0.85 3.12 9.73
C ARG A 110 -0.26 3.45 8.74
N LEU A 111 -1.17 2.49 8.49
CA LEU A 111 -2.35 2.72 7.64
C LEU A 111 -3.14 3.98 8.06
N GLU A 112 -3.20 4.24 9.36
CA GLU A 112 -3.89 5.37 9.98
C GLU A 112 -3.30 6.73 9.58
N GLU A 113 -1.99 6.77 9.35
CA GLU A 113 -1.21 7.97 9.05
C GLU A 113 -1.06 8.20 7.55
N LEU A 114 -1.42 7.21 6.71
CA LEU A 114 -1.24 7.27 5.26
C LEU A 114 -1.92 8.48 4.64
N SER A 115 -3.16 8.80 5.02
CA SER A 115 -3.88 9.94 4.43
C SER A 115 -3.16 11.27 4.69
N VAL A 116 -2.69 11.48 5.92
CA VAL A 116 -1.92 12.67 6.33
C VAL A 116 -0.58 12.70 5.61
N MET A 117 0.09 11.56 5.48
CA MET A 117 1.38 11.46 4.82
C MET A 117 1.29 11.69 3.31
N ILE A 118 0.25 11.17 2.65
CA ILE A 118 -0.05 11.43 1.23
C ILE A 118 -0.20 12.94 1.02
N ASP A 119 -1.06 13.59 1.81
CA ASP A 119 -1.31 15.02 1.65
C ASP A 119 -0.04 15.85 1.92
N ARG A 120 0.70 15.52 2.99
CA ARG A 120 1.96 16.19 3.34
C ARG A 120 3.00 16.08 2.22
N LEU A 121 3.13 14.93 1.58
CA LEU A 121 4.11 14.72 0.53
C LEU A 121 3.69 15.34 -0.81
N LEU A 122 2.39 15.36 -1.11
CA LEU A 122 1.85 16.03 -2.29
C LEU A 122 1.83 17.55 -2.16
N ASN A 123 1.86 18.11 -0.93
CA ASN A 123 1.93 19.55 -0.68
C ASN A 123 3.35 20.13 -0.67
N ARG A 124 4.39 19.29 -0.69
CA ARG A 124 5.78 19.73 -0.89
C ARG A 124 5.99 20.18 -2.31
#